data_AF-A0A7C4FV31-F1
#
_entry.id   AF-A0A7C4FV31-F1
#
_cell.length_a   1.000
_cell.length_b   1.000
_cell.length_c   1.000
_cell.angle_alpha   90.00
_cell.angle_beta   90.00
_cell.angle_gamma   90.00
#
_symmetry.space_group_name_H-M   'P 1'
#
loop_
_entity.id
_entity.type
_entity.pdbx_description
1 polymer ?
#
loop_
_entity_poly.entity_id
_entity_poly.type
_entity_poly.pdbx_seq_one_letter_code
_entity_poly.pdbx_strand_id
1 'polypeptide(L)'
;MQEVVELSIPFESLIECIEKLNTQEKIRLWEILDKQISQIEDDLLEQDPIIKTEIQEARNAYQVGDYITIDEYVSKRRKSK
;
A
#
# COMPACT_ATOMS: atom_id res chain seq x y z
N MET A 1 -2.81 -32.68 6.07
CA MET A 1 -1.66 -31.76 5.97
C MET A 1 -1.45 -31.50 4.49
N GLN A 2 -1.50 -30.25 4.03
CA GLN A 2 -1.17 -29.94 2.63
C GLN A 2 0.35 -29.91 2.53
N GLU A 3 0.93 -30.84 1.78
CA GLU A 3 2.34 -30.79 1.42
C GLU A 3 2.53 -29.68 0.38
N VAL A 4 3.28 -28.65 0.75
CA VAL A 4 3.67 -27.57 -0.16
C VAL A 4 4.94 -28.03 -0.86
N VAL A 5 4.84 -28.30 -2.16
CA VAL A 5 5.99 -28.67 -2.99
C VAL A 5 6.49 -27.40 -3.68
N GLU A 6 7.76 -27.07 -3.45
CA GLU A 6 8.41 -25.95 -4.09
C GLU A 6 8.77 -26.32 -5.53
N LEU A 7 8.03 -25.76 -6.49
CA LEU A 7 8.19 -26.05 -7.92
C LEU A 7 8.95 -24.90 -8.59
N SER A 8 10.14 -25.21 -9.10
CA SER A 8 10.87 -24.31 -9.99
C SER A 8 10.38 -24.53 -11.42
N ILE A 9 9.47 -23.67 -11.86
CA ILE A 9 8.98 -23.64 -13.25
C ILE A 9 9.62 -22.47 -14.01
N PRO A 10 10.01 -22.66 -15.29
CA PRO A 10 10.42 -21.55 -16.13
C PRO A 10 9.30 -20.51 -16.25
N PHE A 11 9.67 -19.24 -16.31
CA PHE A 11 8.70 -18.14 -16.39
C PHE A 11 7.77 -18.27 -17.61
N GLU A 12 8.31 -18.63 -18.78
CA GLU A 12 7.52 -18.85 -19.99
C GLU A 12 6.46 -19.95 -19.82
N SER A 13 6.82 -21.04 -19.13
CA SER A 13 5.86 -22.11 -18.81
C SER A 13 4.76 -21.65 -17.86
N LEU A 14 5.07 -20.75 -16.92
CA LEU A 14 4.07 -20.12 -16.07
C LEU A 14 3.12 -19.24 -16.90
N ILE A 15 3.62 -18.48 -17.87
CA ILE A 15 2.79 -17.67 -18.77
C ILE A 15 1.81 -18.56 -19.54
N GLU A 16 2.28 -19.66 -20.14
CA GLU A 16 1.41 -20.61 -20.83
C GLU A 16 0.32 -21.20 -19.91
N CYS A 17 0.63 -21.42 -18.63
CA CYS A 17 -0.36 -21.87 -17.65
C CYS A 17 -1.38 -20.77 -17.34
N ILE A 18 -0.94 -19.52 -17.16
CA ILE A 18 -1.80 -18.36 -16.90
C ILE A 18 -2.75 -18.12 -18.07
N GLU A 19 -2.29 -18.26 -19.31
CA GLU A 19 -3.12 -18.09 -20.50
C GLU A 19 -4.31 -19.07 -20.53
N LYS A 20 -4.12 -20.28 -19.99
CA LYS A 20 -5.13 -21.35 -19.94
C LYS A 20 -6.12 -21.21 -18.78
N LEU A 21 -5.88 -20.31 -17.83
CA LEU A 21 -6.81 -20.06 -16.72
C LEU A 21 -8.16 -19.56 -17.24
N ASN A 22 -9.23 -19.96 -16.55
CA ASN A 22 -10.54 -19.40 -16.82
C ASN A 22 -10.63 -17.94 -16.31
N THR A 23 -11.69 -17.23 -16.68
CA THR A 23 -11.83 -15.81 -16.34
C THR A 23 -11.83 -15.54 -14.84
N GLN A 24 -12.48 -16.40 -14.03
CA GLN A 24 -12.52 -16.21 -12.58
C GLN A 24 -11.14 -16.42 -11.93
N GLU A 25 -10.40 -17.42 -12.40
CA GLU A 25 -9.03 -17.68 -11.97
C GLU A 25 -8.09 -16.54 -12.34
N LYS A 26 -8.24 -15.96 -13.55
CA LYS A 26 -7.48 -14.79 -13.99
C LYS A 26 -7.75 -13.57 -13.13
N ILE A 27 -9.02 -13.29 -12.81
CA ILE A 27 -9.39 -12.19 -11.92
C ILE A 27 -8.77 -12.38 -10.54
N ARG A 28 -8.86 -13.58 -9.97
CA ARG A 28 -8.25 -13.89 -8.67
C ARG A 28 -6.72 -13.74 -8.69
N LEU A 29 -6.06 -14.19 -9.75
CA LEU A 29 -4.62 -14.02 -9.91
C LEU A 29 -4.26 -12.54 -10.00
N TRP A 30 -5.03 -11.76 -10.76
CA TRP A 30 -4.85 -10.32 -10.88
C TRP A 30 -4.95 -9.61 -9.52
N GLU A 31 -5.98 -9.90 -8.72
CA GLU A 31 -6.13 -9.31 -7.36
C GLU A 31 -4.94 -9.62 -6.44
N ILE A 32 -4.40 -10.84 -6.53
CA ILE A 32 -3.23 -11.26 -5.74
C ILE A 32 -1.97 -10.50 -6.17
N LEU A 33 -1.79 -10.30 -7.48
CA LEU A 33 -0.64 -9.57 -8.02
C LEU A 33 -0.75 -8.07 -7.74
N ASP A 34 -1.92 -7.48 -7.96
CA ASP A 34 -2.21 -6.07 -7.69
C ASP A 34 -1.89 -5.72 -6.24
N LYS A 35 -2.39 -6.51 -5.28
CA LYS A 35 -2.09 -6.33 -3.86
C LYS A 35 -0.58 -6.38 -3.56
N GLN A 36 0.16 -7.31 -4.18
CA GLN A 36 1.60 -7.43 -3.95
C GLN A 36 2.36 -6.24 -4.54
N ILE A 37 1.97 -5.77 -5.73
CA ILE A 37 2.58 -4.63 -6.39
C ILE A 37 2.31 -3.36 -5.58
N SER A 38 1.07 -3.10 -5.19
CA SER A 38 0.74 -1.92 -4.38
C SER A 38 1.48 -1.90 -3.04
N GLN A 39 1.67 -3.05 -2.39
CA GLN A 39 2.49 -3.11 -1.17
C GLN A 39 3.95 -2.71 -1.43
N ILE A 40 4.54 -3.18 -2.54
CA ILE A 40 5.90 -2.81 -2.91
C ILE A 40 5.98 -1.31 -3.25
N GLU A 41 4.98 -0.77 -3.94
CA GLU A 41 4.90 0.66 -4.25
C GLU A 41 4.80 1.52 -2.98
N ASP A 42 3.97 1.12 -2.02
CA ASP A 42 3.87 1.77 -0.71
C ASP A 42 5.21 1.72 0.04
N ASP A 43 5.87 0.55 0.08
CA ASP A 43 7.18 0.39 0.72
C ASP A 43 8.27 1.27 0.05
N LEU A 44 8.18 1.47 -1.26
CA LEU A 44 9.08 2.34 -2.02
C LEU A 44 8.78 3.82 -1.77
N LEU A 45 7.50 4.21 -1.75
CA LEU A 45 7.04 5.55 -1.42
C LEU A 45 7.41 5.95 0.01
N GLU A 46 7.26 5.04 0.97
CA GLU A 46 7.72 5.22 2.34
C GLU A 46 9.23 5.43 2.44
N GLN A 47 10.00 4.90 1.48
CA GLN A 47 11.45 5.04 1.43
C GLN A 47 11.90 6.29 0.67
N ASP A 48 11.02 6.91 -0.11
CA ASP A 48 11.33 8.09 -0.93
C ASP A 48 11.77 9.26 -0.03
N PRO A 49 13.00 9.79 -0.22
CA PRO A 49 13.52 10.88 0.57
C PRO A 49 12.73 12.19 0.41
N ILE A 50 12.08 12.42 -0.74
CA ILE A 50 11.22 13.58 -0.98
C ILE A 50 9.98 13.49 -0.10
N ILE A 51 9.28 12.35 -0.17
CA ILE A 51 8.06 12.11 0.63
C ILE A 51 8.36 12.20 2.13
N LYS A 52 9.48 11.63 2.59
CA LYS A 52 9.94 11.77 3.98
C LYS A 52 10.17 13.23 4.38
N THR A 53 10.74 14.02 3.48
CA THR A 53 11.00 15.45 3.72
C THR A 53 9.69 16.22 3.84
N GLU A 54 8.74 16.02 2.91
CA GLU A 54 7.42 16.66 2.94
C GLU A 54 6.63 16.31 4.22
N ILE A 55 6.67 15.04 4.64
CA ILE A 55 6.05 14.59 5.91
C ILE A 55 6.70 15.31 7.10
N GLN A 56 8.02 15.45 7.12
CA GLN A 56 8.72 16.10 8.22
C GLN A 56 8.43 17.61 8.26
N GLU A 57 8.35 18.28 7.11
CA GLU A 57 7.96 19.69 7.00
C GLU A 57 6.54 19.92 7.54
N ALA A 58 5.58 19.09 7.15
CA ALA A 58 4.21 19.16 7.66
C ALA A 58 4.14 18.97 9.19
N ARG A 59 4.94 18.04 9.74
CA ARG A 59 5.05 17.82 11.20
C ARG A 59 5.65 19.03 11.90
N ASN A 60 6.69 19.63 11.34
CA ASN A 60 7.32 20.83 11.89
C ASN A 60 6.33 21.99 11.93
N ALA A 61 5.60 22.23 10.84
CA ALA A 61 4.58 23.27 10.73
C ALA A 61 3.46 23.07 11.78
N TYR A 62 3.03 21.83 12.00
CA TYR A 62 2.10 21.50 13.08
C TYR A 62 2.68 21.82 14.47
N GLN A 63 3.93 21.43 14.74
CA GLN A 63 4.57 21.64 16.05
C GLN A 63 4.74 23.12 16.40
N VAL A 64 5.03 23.97 15.41
CA VAL A 64 5.14 25.42 15.63
C VAL A 64 3.77 26.11 15.70
N GLY A 65 2.68 25.37 15.48
CA GLY A 65 1.31 25.83 15.65
C GLY A 65 0.70 26.49 14.42
N ASP A 66 1.32 26.34 13.24
CA ASP A 66 0.78 26.87 11.97
C ASP A 66 -0.51 26.16 11.56
N TYR A 67 -0.69 24.93 12.03
CA TYR A 67 -1.86 24.10 11.77
C TYR A 67 -2.35 23.41 13.04
N ILE A 68 -3.60 22.94 12.99
CA ILE A 68 -4.19 22.06 14.01
C ILE A 68 -4.75 20.83 13.32
N THR A 69 -4.78 19.71 14.04
CA THR A 69 -5.45 18.51 13.55
C THR A 69 -6.97 18.70 13.51
N ILE A 70 -7.64 17.89 12.69
CA ILE A 70 -9.12 17.87 12.62
C ILE A 70 -9.70 17.53 14.00
N ASP A 71 -9.09 16.60 14.73
CA ASP A 71 -9.54 16.21 16.08
C ASP A 71 -9.42 17.36 17.09
N GLU A 72 -8.33 18.13 17.04
CA GLU A 72 -8.17 19.32 17.87
C GLU A 72 -9.17 20.41 17.51
N TYR A 73 -9.42 20.62 16.22
CA TYR A 73 -10.45 21.56 15.77
C TYR A 73 -11.83 21.19 16.30
N VAL A 74 -12.22 19.92 16.17
CA VAL A 74 -13.50 19.39 16.67
C VAL A 74 -13.58 19.52 18.19
N SER A 75 -12.48 19.22 18.90
CA SER A 75 -12.40 19.31 20.36
C SER A 75 -12.49 20.75 20.87
N LYS A 76 -11.82 21.70 20.20
CA LYS A 76 -11.92 23.14 20.50
C LYS A 76 -13.36 23.62 20.29
N ARG A 77 -14.00 23.25 19.18
CA ARG A 77 -15.38 23.66 18.88
C ARG A 77 -16.40 23.11 19.89
N ARG A 78 -16.19 21.90 20.41
CA ARG A 78 -17.05 21.30 21.46
C ARG A 78 -16.88 21.99 22.82
N LYS A 79 -15.67 22.47 23.15
CA LYS A 79 -15.38 23.19 24.41
C LYS A 79 -15.82 24.66 24.39
N SER A 80 -16.05 25.25 23.21
CA SER A 80 -16.55 26.63 23.05
C SER A 80 -18.08 26.74 23.06
N LYS A 81 -18.80 25.70 23.49
CA LYS A 81 -20.26 25.66 23.61
C LYS A 81 -20.64 25.32 25.05
#